data_AF-A0A1J3FAH1-F1
#
_entry.id   AF-A0A1J3FAH1-F1
#
_cell.length_a   1.000
_cell.length_b   1.000
_cell.length_c   1.000
_cell.angle_alpha   90.00
_cell.angle_beta   90.00
_cell.angle_gamma   90.00
#
_symmetry.space_group_name_H-M   'P 1'
#
loop_
_entity.id
_entity.type
_entity.pdbx_description
1 polymer ?
#
loop_
_entity_poly.entity_id
_entity_poly.type
_entity_poly.pdbx_seq_one_letter_code
_entity_poly.pdbx_strand_id
1 'polypeptide(L)'
;ETEPEKHSLPKVVELIHKLFHSTKRTMITKEELVQKMIANQIHITDRREVEEQLSSMLQLVPDWISETKACSGDFLVRINNVSAIETVRARLEEATPQDMSTV
;
A
#
# COMPACT_ATOMS: atom_id res chain seq x y z
N GLU A 1 -26.81 -7.84 0.51
CA GLU A 1 -26.38 -6.45 0.74
C GLU A 1 -24.86 -6.47 0.72
N THR A 2 -24.28 -6.18 -0.45
CA THR A 2 -22.83 -6.09 -0.61
C THR A 2 -22.43 -4.69 -0.19
N GLU A 3 -22.03 -4.57 1.08
CA GLU A 3 -21.33 -3.40 1.63
C GLU A 3 -20.27 -2.92 0.63
N PRO A 4 -20.14 -1.62 0.36
CA PRO A 4 -18.98 -1.11 -0.35
C PRO A 4 -17.79 -1.32 0.58
N GLU A 5 -17.00 -2.38 0.33
CA GLU A 5 -15.79 -2.68 1.09
C GLU A 5 -14.84 -1.49 0.97
N LYS A 6 -14.94 -0.57 1.92
CA LYS A 6 -14.07 0.60 2.02
C LYS A 6 -12.63 0.11 2.08
N HIS A 7 -11.85 0.44 1.06
CA HIS A 7 -10.45 0.05 0.90
C HIS A 7 -9.64 0.39 2.16
N SER A 8 -9.49 -0.60 3.04
CA SER A 8 -8.75 -0.41 4.28
C SER A 8 -7.26 -0.49 3.94
N LEU A 9 -6.53 0.57 4.24
CA LEU A 9 -5.09 0.64 4.02
C LEU A 9 -4.32 -0.61 4.52
N PRO A 10 -4.64 -1.25 5.67
CA PRO A 10 -3.96 -2.49 6.09
C PRO A 10 -4.09 -3.65 5.08
N LYS A 11 -5.23 -3.79 4.38
CA LYS A 11 -5.39 -4.81 3.32
C LYS A 11 -4.44 -4.52 2.15
N VAL A 12 -4.28 -3.26 1.79
CA VAL A 12 -3.43 -2.83 0.67
C VAL A 12 -1.96 -3.01 0.97
N VAL A 13 -1.55 -2.67 2.19
CA VAL A 13 -0.21 -2.96 2.73
C VAL A 13 0.12 -4.45 2.61
N GLU A 14 -0.79 -5.35 3.00
CA GLU A 14 -0.57 -6.80 2.86
C GLU A 14 -0.43 -7.25 1.41
N LEU A 15 -1.21 -6.66 0.49
CA LEU A 15 -1.15 -6.97 -0.94
C LEU A 15 0.17 -6.51 -1.56
N ILE A 16 0.60 -5.29 -1.25
CA ILE A 16 1.90 -4.75 -1.65
C ILE A 16 3.00 -5.66 -1.10
N HIS A 17 2.95 -6.01 0.19
CA HIS A 17 3.91 -6.92 0.79
C HIS A 17 3.97 -8.28 0.07
N LYS A 18 2.81 -8.88 -0.22
CA LYS A 18 2.70 -10.14 -0.98
C LYS A 18 3.25 -10.01 -2.41
N LEU A 19 2.99 -8.90 -3.09
CA LEU A 19 3.49 -8.62 -4.44
C LEU A 19 5.02 -8.59 -4.49
N PHE A 20 5.63 -7.84 -3.58
CA PHE A 20 7.09 -7.72 -3.49
C PHE A 20 7.73 -9.04 -3.02
N HIS A 21 7.11 -9.74 -2.07
CA HIS A 21 7.56 -11.06 -1.63
C HIS A 21 7.49 -12.10 -2.76
N SER A 22 6.39 -12.12 -3.53
CA SER A 22 6.20 -13.03 -4.67
C SER A 22 7.19 -12.74 -5.80
N THR A 23 7.44 -11.47 -6.11
CA THR A 23 8.41 -11.06 -7.12
C THR A 23 9.86 -11.13 -6.66
N LYS A 24 10.11 -11.39 -5.36
CA LYS A 24 11.43 -11.31 -4.69
C LYS A 24 12.15 -9.99 -4.94
N ARG A 25 11.39 -8.92 -5.21
CA ARG A 25 11.89 -7.56 -5.41
C ARG A 25 11.56 -6.74 -4.17
N THR A 26 12.44 -5.84 -3.79
CA THR A 26 12.22 -4.87 -2.71
C THR A 26 11.96 -3.46 -3.24
N MET A 27 12.08 -3.28 -4.56
CA MET A 27 11.92 -2.00 -5.26
C MET A 27 11.31 -2.23 -6.63
N ILE A 28 10.28 -1.45 -6.97
CA ILE A 28 9.63 -1.44 -8.30
C ILE A 28 9.24 0.00 -8.66
N THR A 29 8.94 0.28 -9.93
CA THR A 29 8.42 1.60 -10.31
C THR A 29 7.01 1.80 -9.78
N LYS A 30 6.64 3.05 -9.52
CA LYS A 30 5.28 3.43 -9.12
C LYS A 30 4.26 2.93 -10.15
N GLU A 31 4.59 3.04 -11.43
CA GLU A 31 3.76 2.53 -12.52
C GLU A 31 3.62 1.00 -12.48
N GLU A 32 4.72 0.25 -12.30
CA GLU A 32 4.65 -1.22 -12.18
C GLU A 32 3.79 -1.63 -10.98
N LEU A 33 3.91 -0.92 -9.84
CA LEU A 33 3.09 -1.17 -8.66
C LEU A 33 1.61 -0.95 -8.96
N VAL A 34 1.26 0.19 -9.56
CA VAL A 34 -0.12 0.52 -9.93
C VAL A 34 -0.70 -0.54 -10.86
N GLN A 35 0.01 -0.89 -11.93
CA GLN A 35 -0.44 -1.91 -12.86
C GLN A 35 -0.61 -3.28 -12.20
N LYS A 36 0.33 -3.68 -11.34
CA LYS A 36 0.24 -4.94 -10.60
C LYS A 36 -0.89 -4.92 -9.58
N MET A 37 -1.13 -3.81 -8.92
CA MET A 37 -2.24 -3.68 -7.98
C MET A 37 -3.57 -3.81 -8.72
N ILE A 38 -3.78 -3.07 -9.81
CA ILE A 38 -5.01 -3.16 -10.62
C ILE A 38 -5.19 -4.58 -11.19
N ALA A 39 -4.12 -5.19 -11.72
CA ALA A 39 -4.20 -6.53 -12.31
C ALA A 39 -4.43 -7.65 -11.27
N ASN A 40 -3.94 -7.46 -10.05
CA ASN A 40 -3.99 -8.45 -8.98
C ASN A 40 -5.15 -8.17 -7.99
N GLN A 41 -5.94 -7.12 -8.22
CA GLN A 41 -7.10 -6.74 -7.42
C GLN A 41 -8.43 -7.06 -8.13
N ILE A 42 -9.39 -7.53 -7.34
CA ILE A 42 -10.80 -7.67 -7.75
C ILE A 42 -11.57 -6.37 -7.46
N HIS A 43 -11.00 -5.43 -6.67
CA HIS A 43 -11.72 -4.26 -6.14
C HIS A 43 -11.08 -2.89 -6.47
N ILE A 44 -9.74 -2.74 -6.44
CA ILE A 44 -9.08 -1.48 -6.86
C ILE A 44 -8.94 -1.47 -8.38
N THR A 45 -9.69 -0.59 -9.05
CA THR A 45 -9.70 -0.50 -10.52
C THR A 45 -9.06 0.79 -11.04
N ASP A 46 -8.87 1.80 -10.20
CA ASP A 46 -8.36 3.11 -10.63
C ASP A 46 -6.91 3.36 -10.22
N ARG A 47 -6.11 3.88 -11.17
CA ARG A 47 -4.72 4.26 -10.91
C ARG A 47 -4.60 5.29 -9.79
N ARG A 48 -5.52 6.26 -9.75
CA ARG A 48 -5.49 7.36 -8.80
C ARG A 48 -5.70 6.84 -7.38
N GLU A 49 -6.60 5.88 -7.20
CA GLU A 49 -6.86 5.28 -5.90
C GLU A 49 -5.61 4.59 -5.34
N VAL A 50 -4.87 3.87 -6.18
CA VAL A 50 -3.58 3.28 -5.78
C VAL A 50 -2.58 4.37 -5.36
N GLU A 51 -2.47 5.45 -6.13
CA GLU A 51 -1.54 6.55 -5.81
C GLU A 51 -1.90 7.25 -4.49
N GLU A 52 -3.19 7.47 -4.23
CA GLU A 52 -3.69 8.10 -2.99
C GLU A 52 -3.42 7.20 -1.77
N GLN A 53 -3.63 5.88 -1.90
CA GLN A 53 -3.31 4.93 -0.84
C GLN A 53 -1.80 4.85 -0.60
N LEU A 54 -1.00 4.86 -1.67
CA LEU A 54 0.45 4.87 -1.56
C LEU A 54 0.94 6.12 -0.82
N SER A 55 0.41 7.29 -1.18
CA SER A 55 0.70 8.56 -0.52
C SER A 55 0.34 8.50 0.97
N SER A 56 -0.85 7.96 1.29
CA SER A 56 -1.28 7.76 2.68
C SER A 56 -0.32 6.88 3.46
N MET A 57 0.13 5.77 2.89
CA MET A 57 1.10 4.89 3.53
C MET A 57 2.47 5.55 3.71
N LEU A 58 2.94 6.35 2.75
CA LEU A 58 4.18 7.12 2.88
C LEU A 58 4.11 8.13 4.04
N GLN A 59 2.92 8.67 4.32
CA GLN A 59 2.70 9.57 5.46
C GLN A 59 2.58 8.81 6.80
N LEU A 60 1.88 7.68 6.83
CA LEU A 60 1.60 6.93 8.05
C LEU A 60 2.74 6.01 8.49
N VAL A 61 3.43 5.38 7.53
CA VAL A 61 4.46 4.37 7.75
C VAL A 61 5.68 4.56 6.82
N PRO A 62 6.35 5.72 6.89
CA PRO A 62 7.55 6.00 6.08
C PRO A 62 8.72 5.03 6.34
N ASP A 63 8.76 4.41 7.54
CA ASP A 63 9.74 3.37 7.88
C ASP A 63 9.59 2.07 7.07
N TRP A 64 8.36 1.80 6.60
CA TRP A 64 8.07 0.60 5.82
C TRP A 64 8.09 0.86 4.33
N ILE A 65 7.54 1.97 3.87
CA ILE A 65 7.49 2.31 2.45
C ILE A 65 8.15 3.65 2.20
N SER A 66 8.92 3.73 1.11
CA SER A 66 9.64 4.93 0.72
C SER A 66 9.51 5.15 -0.78
N GLU A 67 9.34 6.40 -1.19
CA GLU A 67 9.37 6.82 -2.59
C GLU A 67 10.71 7.49 -2.89
N THR A 68 11.33 7.12 -4.01
CA THR A 68 12.56 7.76 -4.49
C THR A 68 12.47 8.04 -5.98
N LYS A 69 13.00 9.17 -6.43
CA LYS A 69 13.07 9.47 -7.86
C LYS A 69 14.28 8.77 -8.49
N ALA A 70 14.05 8.03 -9.56
CA ALA A 70 15.08 7.38 -10.35
C ALA A 70 15.83 8.41 -11.21
N CYS A 71 17.07 8.08 -11.60
CA CYS A 71 17.82 8.86 -12.58
C CYS A 71 17.11 8.94 -13.95
N SER A 72 16.27 7.94 -14.27
CA SER A 72 15.43 7.89 -15.47
C SER A 72 14.33 8.97 -15.48
N GLY A 73 14.00 9.55 -14.32
CA GLY A 73 12.88 10.47 -14.14
C GLY A 73 11.65 9.82 -13.50
N ASP A 74 11.58 8.49 -13.52
CA ASP A 74 10.51 7.69 -12.91
C ASP A 74 10.53 7.74 -11.37
N PHE A 75 9.39 7.48 -10.76
CA PHE A 75 9.28 7.27 -9.31
C PHE A 75 9.39 5.78 -8.99
N LEU A 76 10.27 5.44 -8.06
CA LEU A 76 10.48 4.10 -7.54
C LEU A 76 9.90 4.02 -6.14
N VAL A 77 9.20 2.93 -5.89
CA VAL A 77 8.66 2.59 -4.58
C VAL A 77 9.51 1.45 -4.03
N ARG A 78 10.05 1.67 -2.84
CA ARG A 78 10.80 0.67 -2.07
C ARG A 78 10.00 0.30 -0.84
N ILE A 79 9.93 -1.00 -0.55
CA ILE A 79 9.45 -1.47 0.76
C ILE A 79 10.62 -2.02 1.57
N ASN A 80 10.57 -1.76 2.87
CA ASN A 80 11.55 -2.22 3.83
C ASN A 80 11.08 -3.53 4.45
N ASN A 81 11.72 -4.63 4.05
CA ASN A 81 11.36 -5.98 4.49
C ASN A 81 11.80 -6.30 5.93
N VAL A 82 12.53 -5.39 6.59
CA VAL A 82 12.91 -5.56 8.01
C VAL A 82 11.80 -5.15 8.97
N SER A 83 10.86 -4.32 8.51
CA SER A 83 9.72 -3.88 9.32
C SER A 83 8.63 -4.94 9.25
N ALA A 84 8.24 -5.48 10.42
CA ALA A 84 7.19 -6.48 10.49
C ALA A 84 5.88 -5.92 9.95
N ILE A 85 5.28 -6.62 8.98
CA ILE A 85 4.01 -6.22 8.36
C ILE A 85 2.89 -6.05 9.41
N GLU A 86 2.95 -6.80 10.50
CA GLU A 86 2.05 -6.71 11.65
C GLU A 86 2.11 -5.34 12.32
N THR A 87 3.33 -4.82 12.57
CA THR A 87 3.54 -3.48 13.15
C THR A 87 3.04 -2.39 12.21
N VAL A 88 3.25 -2.57 10.90
CA VAL A 88 2.79 -1.64 9.87
C VAL A 88 1.26 -1.62 9.86
N ARG A 89 0.61 -2.78 9.84
CA ARG A 89 -0.86 -2.90 9.93
C ARG A 89 -1.40 -2.25 11.19
N ALA A 90 -0.83 -2.55 12.36
CA ALA A 90 -1.25 -1.96 13.62
C ALA A 90 -1.19 -0.43 13.58
N ARG A 91 -0.10 0.17 13.08
CA ARG A 91 0.00 1.62 12.93
C ARG A 91 -1.02 2.21 11.97
N LEU A 92 -1.33 1.49 10.88
CA LEU A 92 -2.36 1.93 9.95
C LEU A 92 -3.76 1.78 10.54
N GLU A 93 -4.04 0.74 11.32
CA GLU A 93 -5.30 0.57 12.04
C GLU A 93 -5.49 1.64 13.11
N GLU A 94 -4.44 2.01 13.85
CA GLU A 94 -4.47 3.13 14.80
C GLU A 94 -4.70 4.48 14.09
N ALA A 95 -4.07 4.69 12.94
CA ALA A 95 -4.17 5.94 12.19
C ALA A 95 -5.45 6.07 11.34
N THR A 96 -6.06 4.95 10.98
CA THR A 96 -7.41 4.91 10.41
C THR A 96 -8.37 4.37 11.47
N PRO A 97 -8.83 5.19 12.43
CA PRO A 97 -9.87 4.78 13.35
C PRO A 97 -11.16 4.55 12.54
N GLN A 98 -11.34 3.34 12.04
CA GLN A 98 -12.65 2.81 11.70
C GLN A 98 -13.18 2.18 12.98
N ASP A 99 -14.17 2.87 13.55
CA ASP A 99 -14.86 2.56 14.80
C ASP A 99 -14.27 3.20 16.08
N MET A 100 -14.42 4.52 16.17
CA MET A 100 -15.08 5.06 17.36
C MET A 100 -16.45 5.56 16.91
N SER A 101 -17.48 4.71 17.03
CA SER A 101 -18.80 5.10 17.57
C SER A 101 -19.87 4.09 17.16
N THR A 102 -19.79 2.85 17.67
CA THR A 102 -21.01 2.15 18.08
C THR A 102 -20.97 1.91 19.59
N VAL A 103 -21.45 2.89 20.37
CA VAL A 103 -22.29 2.65 21.55
C VAL A 103 -23.21 3.84 21.81
#